data_AF-R9LXZ5-F1
#
_entry.id   AF-R9LXZ5-F1
#
_cell.length_a   1.000
_cell.length_b   1.000
_cell.length_c   1.000
_cell.angle_alpha   90.00
_cell.angle_beta   90.00
_cell.angle_gamma   90.00
#
_symmetry.space_group_name_H-M   'P 1'
#
loop_
_entity.id
_entity.type
_entity.pdbx_description
1 polymer ?
#
loop_
_entity_poly.entity_id
_entity_poly.type
_entity_poly.pdbx_seq_one_letter_code
_entity_poly.pdbx_strand_id
1 'polypeptide(L)'
;MNLYYQSLINDLSSLIEQQKFDDALRIIQQELSLPYVERDVLEKLHQYEEECLIHQKDDDRSKNFELEKLIKGTEEQKEKAVSLLQTLNLRSYEREVQQLLASDLLEEFKGELIEALMEQKIDTAYHMVKDGLDITFVPSSIVTADQDTTVQEAGQLFDAWFLSDEPTLYNFCMRLLEQEIYEMRPFDLEEIDPLPLAKGIVRLVYEAMGQTEELAYFLKKNGIEQVADYTLSIEKRGDNHEM
;
A
#
# COMPACT_ATOMS: atom_id res chain seq x y z
N MET A 1 42.45 6.09 26.36
CA MET A 1 41.12 5.73 25.84
C MET A 1 40.08 6.16 26.86
N ASN A 2 39.23 7.11 26.48
CA ASN A 2 38.17 7.62 27.33
C ASN A 2 37.12 6.51 27.56
N LEU A 3 36.64 6.33 28.81
CA LEU A 3 35.66 5.27 29.16
C LEU A 3 34.37 5.34 28.34
N TYR A 4 34.02 6.55 27.90
CA TYR A 4 32.88 6.82 27.02
C TYR A 4 33.00 6.13 25.65
N TYR A 5 34.15 6.27 24.97
CA TYR A 5 34.35 5.66 23.65
C TYR A 5 34.48 4.14 23.70
N GLN A 6 34.94 3.58 24.83
CA GLN A 6 34.92 2.13 25.02
C GLN A 6 33.50 1.59 25.13
N SER A 7 32.60 2.30 25.83
CA SER A 7 31.17 1.95 25.86
C SER A 7 30.55 2.04 24.47
N LEU A 8 30.80 3.15 23.75
CA LEU A 8 30.27 3.38 22.40
C LEU A 8 30.68 2.28 21.42
N ILE A 9 31.96 1.90 21.40
CA ILE A 9 32.46 0.83 20.52
C ILE A 9 31.81 -0.53 20.87
N ASN A 10 31.62 -0.81 22.16
CA ASN A 10 30.93 -2.03 22.58
C ASN A 10 29.46 -2.02 22.16
N ASP A 11 28.77 -0.90 22.31
CA ASP A 11 27.38 -0.74 21.90
C ASP A 11 27.22 -0.90 20.37
N LEU A 12 28.13 -0.30 19.58
CA LEU A 12 28.18 -0.46 18.13
C LEU A 12 28.47 -1.90 17.71
N SER A 13 29.43 -2.57 18.37
CA SER A 13 29.71 -3.98 18.09
C SER A 13 28.49 -4.88 18.40
N SER A 14 27.75 -4.60 19.47
CA SER A 14 26.53 -5.34 19.79
C SER A 14 25.41 -5.08 18.78
N LEU A 15 25.28 -3.85 18.28
CA LEU A 15 24.31 -3.51 17.24
C LEU A 15 24.64 -4.17 15.89
N ILE A 16 25.92 -4.25 15.54
CA ILE A 16 26.41 -4.96 14.34
C ILE A 16 26.18 -6.47 14.49
N GLU A 17 26.48 -7.07 15.65
CA GLU A 17 26.17 -8.49 15.94
C GLU A 17 24.66 -8.79 15.87
N GLN A 18 23.82 -7.83 16.25
CA GLN A 18 22.36 -7.92 16.17
C GLN A 18 21.80 -7.62 14.77
N GLN A 19 22.65 -7.39 13.76
CA GLN A 19 22.28 -7.01 12.38
C GLN A 19 21.45 -5.72 12.30
N LYS A 20 21.54 -4.84 13.29
CA LYS A 20 20.84 -3.54 13.32
C LYS A 20 21.72 -2.45 12.72
N PHE A 21 22.02 -2.60 11.43
CA PHE A 21 22.98 -1.74 10.73
C PHE A 21 22.50 -0.28 10.60
N ASP A 22 21.19 -0.03 10.47
CA ASP A 22 20.63 1.33 10.38
C ASP A 22 20.77 2.11 11.69
N ASP A 23 20.51 1.47 12.84
CA ASP A 23 20.70 2.07 14.15
C ASP A 23 22.18 2.34 14.44
N ALA A 24 23.05 1.40 14.05
CA ALA A 24 24.50 1.57 14.15
C ALA A 24 25.00 2.75 13.31
N LEU A 25 24.56 2.87 12.05
CA LEU A 25 24.91 3.98 11.17
C LEU A 25 24.46 5.33 11.70
N ARG A 26 23.25 5.43 12.27
CA ARG A 26 22.76 6.66 12.87
C ARG A 26 23.63 7.11 14.04
N ILE A 27 24.04 6.19 14.90
CA ILE A 27 24.91 6.48 16.06
C ILE A 27 26.31 6.87 15.56
N ILE A 28 26.86 6.17 14.56
CA ILE A 28 28.17 6.48 13.98
C ILE A 28 28.18 7.88 13.35
N GLN A 29 27.15 8.25 12.59
CA GLN A 29 27.03 9.57 11.96
C GLN A 29 26.85 10.70 12.98
N GLN A 30 26.12 10.46 14.07
CA GLN A 30 25.99 11.42 15.17
C GLN A 30 27.34 11.69 15.83
N GLU A 31 28.14 10.65 16.08
CA GLU A 31 29.46 10.80 16.70
C GLU A 31 30.50 11.42 15.76
N LEU A 32 30.48 11.06 14.46
CA LEU A 32 31.34 11.67 13.44
C LEU A 32 31.05 13.16 13.20
N SER A 33 29.86 13.64 13.59
CA SER A 33 29.49 15.06 13.49
C SER A 33 30.09 15.94 14.59
N LEU A 34 30.68 15.34 15.63
CA LEU A 34 31.27 16.08 16.76
C LEU A 34 32.66 16.64 16.40
N PRO A 35 32.98 17.90 16.78
CA PRO A 35 34.24 18.55 16.40
C PRO A 35 35.52 17.94 16.98
N TYR A 36 35.41 17.07 17.99
CA TYR A 36 36.56 16.53 18.72
C TYR A 36 36.37 15.02 18.96
N VAL A 37 36.86 14.22 18.02
CA VAL A 37 36.96 12.76 18.12
C VAL A 37 38.44 12.36 18.13
N GLU A 38 38.85 11.50 19.06
CA GLU A 38 40.22 10.97 19.11
C GLU A 38 40.52 10.16 17.84
N ARG A 39 41.73 10.32 17.26
CA ARG A 39 42.11 9.65 15.99
C ARG A 39 41.89 8.14 15.99
N ASP A 40 42.24 7.46 17.08
CA ASP A 40 42.10 6.01 17.21
C ASP A 40 40.64 5.54 17.24
N VAL A 41 39.72 6.41 17.63
CA VAL A 41 38.27 6.15 17.66
C VAL A 41 37.66 6.47 16.30
N LEU A 42 38.13 7.55 15.66
CA LEU A 42 37.69 7.97 14.34
C LEU A 42 38.00 6.92 13.26
N GLU A 43 39.17 6.28 13.31
CA GLU A 43 39.51 5.18 12.39
C GLU A 43 38.57 3.97 12.56
N LYS A 44 38.18 3.64 13.80
CA LYS A 44 37.26 2.54 14.08
C LYS A 44 35.82 2.86 13.67
N LEU A 45 35.37 4.10 13.89
CA LEU A 45 34.05 4.54 13.46
C LEU A 45 33.91 4.50 11.93
N HIS A 46 34.92 4.93 11.19
CA HIS A 46 34.93 4.80 9.73
C HIS A 46 35.00 3.35 9.25
N GLN A 47 35.71 2.46 9.94
CA GLN A 47 35.70 1.03 9.63
C GLN A 47 34.31 0.42 9.82
N TYR A 48 33.64 0.73 10.94
CA TYR A 48 32.27 0.26 11.18
C TYR A 48 31.26 0.90 10.23
N GLU A 49 31.46 2.16 9.84
CA GLU A 49 30.66 2.83 8.81
C GLU A 49 30.77 2.09 7.47
N GLU A 50 31.99 1.79 7.04
CA GLU A 50 32.25 1.06 5.79
C GLU A 50 31.67 -0.35 5.83
N GLU A 51 31.84 -1.07 6.95
CA GLU A 51 31.27 -2.40 7.18
C GLU A 51 29.73 -2.39 7.12
N CYS A 52 29.08 -1.45 7.81
CA CYS A 52 27.62 -1.30 7.77
C CYS A 52 27.14 -0.95 6.35
N LEU A 53 27.84 -0.07 5.64
CA LEU A 53 27.50 0.31 4.26
C LEU A 53 27.68 -0.85 3.26
N ILE A 54 28.68 -1.72 3.47
CA ILE A 54 28.88 -2.91 2.64
C ILE A 54 27.74 -3.90 2.89
N HIS A 55 27.41 -4.17 4.15
CA HIS A 55 26.32 -5.08 4.50
C HIS A 55 24.95 -4.58 4.01
N GLN A 56 24.69 -3.27 4.09
CA GLN A 56 23.47 -2.68 3.55
C GLN A 56 23.39 -2.83 2.02
N LYS A 57 24.50 -2.62 1.31
CA LYS A 57 24.55 -2.81 -0.16
C LYS A 57 24.37 -4.27 -0.58
N ASP A 58 24.91 -5.22 0.18
CA ASP A 58 24.75 -6.64 -0.13
C ASP A 58 23.35 -7.15 0.21
N ASP A 59 22.73 -6.64 1.28
CA ASP A 59 21.32 -6.90 1.60
C ASP A 59 20.37 -6.32 0.54
N ASP A 60 20.59 -5.06 0.11
CA ASP A 60 19.84 -4.44 -0.99
C ASP A 60 19.98 -5.24 -2.30
N ARG A 61 21.20 -5.72 -2.62
CA ARG A 61 21.43 -6.57 -3.80
C ARG A 61 20.68 -7.90 -3.72
N SER A 62 20.66 -8.55 -2.55
CA SER A 62 19.93 -9.80 -2.33
C SER A 62 18.43 -9.57 -2.46
N LYS A 63 17.90 -8.53 -1.81
CA LYS A 63 16.49 -8.13 -1.88
C LYS A 63 16.06 -7.82 -3.31
N ASN A 64 16.86 -7.07 -4.07
CA ASN A 64 16.58 -6.77 -5.47
C ASN A 64 16.53 -8.05 -6.32
N PHE A 65 17.45 -8.98 -6.10
CA PHE A 65 17.47 -10.25 -6.83
C PHE A 65 16.27 -11.15 -6.49
N GLU A 66 15.84 -11.17 -5.22
CA GLU A 66 14.63 -11.87 -4.81
C GLU A 66 13.38 -11.22 -5.40
N LEU A 67 13.29 -9.89 -5.38
CA LEU A 67 12.17 -9.14 -5.93
C LEU A 67 12.02 -9.38 -7.44
N GLU A 68 13.11 -9.34 -8.21
CA GLU A 68 13.06 -9.64 -9.65
C GLU A 68 12.54 -11.05 -9.95
N LYS A 69 12.82 -12.03 -9.08
CA LYS A 69 12.29 -13.39 -9.22
C LYS A 69 10.80 -13.44 -8.92
N LEU A 70 10.36 -12.72 -7.89
CA LEU A 70 8.96 -12.68 -7.49
C LEU A 70 8.09 -12.01 -8.56
N ILE A 71 8.55 -10.91 -9.15
CA ILE A 71 7.83 -10.18 -10.21
C ILE A 71 7.64 -11.04 -11.48
N LYS A 72 8.63 -11.88 -11.81
CA LYS A 72 8.57 -12.80 -12.97
C LYS A 72 7.91 -14.14 -12.66
N GLY A 73 7.45 -14.31 -11.43
CA GLY A 73 6.93 -15.56 -10.90
C GLY A 73 5.46 -15.80 -11.25
N THR A 74 4.84 -16.70 -10.47
CA THR A 74 3.39 -16.92 -10.46
C THR A 74 2.64 -15.73 -9.88
N GLU A 75 1.32 -15.72 -10.00
CA GLU A 75 0.44 -14.70 -9.41
C GLU A 75 0.72 -14.50 -7.91
N GLU A 76 0.68 -15.56 -7.10
CA GLU A 76 1.04 -15.52 -5.66
C GLU A 76 2.43 -14.94 -5.38
N GLN A 77 3.38 -15.09 -6.31
CA GLN A 77 4.72 -14.52 -6.15
C GLN A 77 4.73 -13.02 -6.44
N LYS A 78 3.95 -12.56 -7.41
CA LYS A 78 3.77 -11.13 -7.69
C LYS A 78 3.03 -10.43 -6.55
N GLU A 79 2.03 -11.07 -5.95
CA GLU A 79 1.35 -10.56 -4.74
C GLU A 79 2.36 -10.32 -3.61
N LYS A 80 3.22 -11.31 -3.35
CA LYS A 80 4.32 -11.16 -2.36
C LYS A 80 5.28 -10.04 -2.75
N ALA A 81 5.54 -9.83 -4.04
CA ALA A 81 6.37 -8.72 -4.50
C ALA A 81 5.72 -7.36 -4.15
N VAL A 82 4.40 -7.22 -4.33
CA VAL A 82 3.65 -6.02 -3.94
C VAL A 82 3.76 -5.78 -2.43
N SER A 83 3.49 -6.80 -1.61
CA SER A 83 3.60 -6.66 -0.16
C SER A 83 5.01 -6.28 0.30
N LEU A 84 6.06 -6.79 -0.35
CA LEU A 84 7.43 -6.39 -0.08
C LEU A 84 7.67 -4.94 -0.48
N LEU A 85 7.25 -4.54 -1.68
CA LEU A 85 7.42 -3.18 -2.20
C LEU A 85 6.74 -2.13 -1.35
N GLN A 86 5.56 -2.41 -0.78
CA GLN A 86 4.87 -1.52 0.16
C GLN A 86 5.72 -1.17 1.39
N THR A 87 6.61 -2.07 1.82
CA THR A 87 7.51 -1.84 2.97
C THR A 87 8.81 -1.11 2.60
N LEU A 88 9.08 -0.93 1.30
CA LEU A 88 10.31 -0.36 0.78
C LEU A 88 10.12 1.07 0.29
N ASN A 89 11.22 1.79 0.10
CA ASN A 89 11.20 3.10 -0.54
C ASN A 89 11.05 2.95 -2.05
N LEU A 90 9.85 3.19 -2.56
CA LEU A 90 9.48 2.94 -3.96
C LEU A 90 10.25 3.83 -4.96
N ARG A 91 10.87 4.93 -4.52
CA ARG A 91 11.73 5.79 -5.37
C ARG A 91 12.93 5.05 -5.94
N SER A 92 13.39 3.99 -5.26
CA SER A 92 14.50 3.16 -5.73
C SER A 92 14.07 2.00 -6.63
N TYR A 93 12.77 1.77 -6.78
CA TYR A 93 12.17 0.58 -7.40
C TYR A 93 11.23 0.91 -8.57
N GLU A 94 11.43 2.04 -9.25
CA GLU A 94 10.55 2.49 -10.32
C GLU A 94 10.38 1.45 -11.44
N ARG A 95 11.46 0.73 -11.77
CA ARG A 95 11.46 -0.28 -12.83
C ARG A 95 10.63 -1.50 -12.44
N GLU A 96 10.74 -1.94 -11.20
CA GLU A 96 10.06 -3.09 -10.62
C GLU A 96 8.56 -2.81 -10.50
N VAL A 97 8.20 -1.62 -10.01
CA VAL A 97 6.83 -1.12 -9.95
C VAL A 97 6.22 -1.08 -11.36
N GLN A 98 6.91 -0.50 -12.34
CA GLN A 98 6.42 -0.42 -13.72
C GLN A 98 6.23 -1.81 -14.35
N GLN A 99 7.06 -2.80 -14.00
CA GLN A 99 6.88 -4.18 -14.47
C GLN A 99 5.64 -4.84 -13.87
N LEU A 100 5.36 -4.61 -12.58
CA LEU A 100 4.16 -5.14 -11.93
C LEU A 100 2.88 -4.52 -12.49
N LEU A 101 2.86 -3.19 -12.68
CA LEU A 101 1.71 -2.49 -13.26
C LEU A 101 1.42 -2.95 -14.71
N ALA A 102 2.46 -3.29 -15.48
CA ALA A 102 2.34 -3.81 -16.83
C ALA A 102 2.08 -5.33 -16.90
N SER A 103 2.08 -6.02 -15.77
CA SER A 103 1.85 -7.47 -15.73
C SER A 103 0.36 -7.82 -15.66
N ASP A 104 0.10 -9.11 -15.76
CA ASP A 104 -1.18 -9.81 -15.50
C ASP A 104 -1.54 -9.89 -14.00
N LEU A 105 -0.90 -9.09 -13.14
CA LEU A 105 -1.29 -8.95 -11.75
C LEU A 105 -2.77 -8.50 -11.65
N LEU A 106 -3.48 -9.01 -10.64
CA LEU A 106 -4.85 -8.58 -10.37
C LEU A 106 -4.92 -7.07 -10.10
N GLU A 107 -6.02 -6.47 -10.53
CA GLU A 107 -6.24 -5.03 -10.45
C GLU A 107 -6.27 -4.53 -8.99
N GLU A 108 -6.85 -5.28 -8.04
CA GLU A 108 -6.73 -5.02 -6.59
C GLU A 108 -5.28 -4.78 -6.14
N PHE A 109 -4.36 -5.69 -6.47
CA PHE A 109 -2.95 -5.56 -6.08
C PHE A 109 -2.20 -4.47 -6.84
N LYS A 110 -2.61 -4.15 -8.08
CA LYS A 110 -2.11 -2.95 -8.77
C LYS A 110 -2.59 -1.69 -8.06
N GLY A 111 -3.84 -1.65 -7.62
CA GLY A 111 -4.41 -0.55 -6.85
C GLY A 111 -3.70 -0.34 -5.52
N GLU A 112 -3.44 -1.42 -4.78
CA GLU A 112 -2.64 -1.41 -3.57
C GLU A 112 -1.22 -0.83 -3.80
N LEU A 113 -0.58 -1.20 -4.92
CA LEU A 113 0.72 -0.66 -5.28
C LEU A 113 0.65 0.84 -5.60
N ILE A 114 -0.42 1.28 -6.26
CA ILE A 114 -0.66 2.69 -6.58
C ILE A 114 -0.86 3.51 -5.30
N GLU A 115 -1.63 3.00 -4.34
CA GLU A 115 -1.83 3.64 -3.04
C GLU A 115 -0.51 3.79 -2.28
N ALA A 116 0.35 2.76 -2.29
CA ALA A 116 1.68 2.87 -1.70
C ALA A 116 2.55 3.96 -2.39
N LEU A 117 2.43 4.13 -3.71
CA LEU A 117 3.10 5.23 -4.44
C LEU A 117 2.52 6.61 -4.07
N MET A 118 1.20 6.69 -3.87
CA MET A 118 0.49 7.91 -3.44
C MET A 118 0.94 8.32 -2.03
N GLU A 119 0.97 7.38 -1.08
CA GLU A 119 1.41 7.60 0.31
C GLU A 119 2.86 8.15 0.37
N GLN A 120 3.75 7.62 -0.47
CA GLN A 120 5.15 8.07 -0.56
C GLN A 120 5.33 9.35 -1.41
N LYS A 121 4.24 9.91 -1.94
CA LYS A 121 4.21 11.12 -2.78
C LYS A 121 5.19 11.02 -3.95
N ILE A 122 5.06 9.95 -4.73
CA ILE A 122 5.89 9.71 -5.91
C ILE A 122 5.37 10.56 -7.08
N ASP A 123 6.22 11.45 -7.58
CA ASP A 123 5.92 12.35 -8.72
C ASP A 123 6.32 11.77 -10.08
N THR A 124 6.86 10.55 -10.10
CA THR A 124 7.24 9.85 -11.34
C THR A 124 5.99 9.32 -12.05
N ALA A 125 5.90 9.51 -13.36
CA ALA A 125 4.80 8.99 -14.15
C ALA A 125 4.96 7.48 -14.40
N TYR A 126 3.85 6.75 -14.29
CA TYR A 126 3.76 5.33 -14.59
C TYR A 126 2.73 5.06 -15.69
N HIS A 127 2.89 3.91 -16.34
CA HIS A 127 2.01 3.44 -17.40
C HIS A 127 1.32 2.13 -17.02
N MET A 128 0.04 1.99 -17.35
CA MET A 128 -0.67 0.70 -17.23
C MET A 128 -1.80 0.59 -18.24
N VAL A 129 -2.20 -0.63 -18.55
CA VAL A 129 -3.39 -0.89 -19.36
C VAL A 129 -4.53 -1.32 -18.44
N LYS A 130 -5.65 -0.59 -18.47
CA LYS A 130 -6.87 -0.91 -17.69
C LYS A 130 -8.08 -0.79 -18.59
N ASP A 131 -8.97 -1.79 -18.58
CA ASP A 131 -10.19 -1.82 -19.42
C ASP A 131 -9.90 -1.56 -20.92
N GLY A 132 -8.72 -1.99 -21.41
CA GLY A 132 -8.27 -1.77 -22.79
C GLY A 132 -7.75 -0.36 -23.11
N LEU A 133 -7.67 0.52 -22.12
CA LEU A 133 -7.10 1.86 -22.22
C LEU A 133 -5.64 1.86 -21.75
N ASP A 134 -4.76 2.47 -22.53
CA ASP A 134 -3.38 2.77 -22.12
C ASP A 134 -3.38 4.08 -21.32
N ILE A 135 -3.08 3.97 -20.03
CA ILE A 135 -3.20 5.04 -19.05
C ILE A 135 -1.80 5.44 -18.60
N THR A 136 -1.56 6.75 -18.58
CA THR A 136 -0.40 7.34 -17.93
C THR A 136 -0.87 8.17 -16.74
N PHE A 137 -0.34 7.91 -15.55
CA PHE A 137 -0.73 8.61 -14.33
C PHE A 137 0.49 8.99 -13.50
N VAL A 138 0.32 10.00 -12.64
CA VAL A 138 1.32 10.43 -11.67
C VAL A 138 0.74 10.20 -10.28
N PRO A 139 1.28 9.28 -9.45
CA PRO A 139 0.68 8.91 -8.18
C PRO A 139 0.41 10.09 -7.25
N SER A 140 1.35 11.02 -7.11
CA SER A 140 1.18 12.21 -6.25
C SER A 140 0.06 13.17 -6.68
N SER A 141 -0.46 13.02 -7.90
CA SER A 141 -1.54 13.86 -8.44
C SER A 141 -2.92 13.19 -8.33
N ILE A 142 -2.99 11.92 -7.91
CA ILE A 142 -4.24 11.20 -7.71
C ILE A 142 -4.92 11.70 -6.43
N VAL A 143 -6.24 11.90 -6.50
CA VAL A 143 -7.06 12.25 -5.34
C VAL A 143 -7.10 11.07 -4.38
N THR A 144 -6.70 11.30 -3.13
CA THR A 144 -6.71 10.28 -2.08
C THR A 144 -8.13 9.99 -1.61
N ALA A 145 -8.37 8.80 -1.05
CA ALA A 145 -9.70 8.40 -0.57
C ALA A 145 -10.29 9.35 0.48
N ASP A 146 -9.44 10.00 1.28
CA ASP A 146 -9.85 11.02 2.26
C ASP A 146 -10.15 12.40 1.64
N GLN A 147 -9.87 12.60 0.36
CA GLN A 147 -10.15 13.83 -0.38
C GLN A 147 -11.27 13.66 -1.41
N ASP A 148 -11.53 12.42 -1.82
CA ASP A 148 -12.61 12.06 -2.74
C ASP A 148 -13.97 12.24 -2.06
N THR A 149 -14.78 13.17 -2.57
CA THR A 149 -16.10 13.49 -2.01
C THR A 149 -17.05 12.32 -2.09
N THR A 150 -16.97 11.50 -3.14
CA THR A 150 -17.85 10.35 -3.33
C THR A 150 -17.56 9.27 -2.30
N VAL A 151 -16.28 9.01 -2.03
CA VAL A 151 -15.86 8.07 -0.99
C VAL A 151 -16.29 8.54 0.39
N GLN A 152 -16.11 9.83 0.71
CA GLN A 152 -16.53 10.40 1.98
C GLN A 152 -18.05 10.31 2.18
N GLU A 153 -18.84 10.67 1.17
CA GLU A 153 -20.30 10.63 1.25
C GLU A 153 -20.82 9.18 1.35
N ALA A 154 -20.22 8.24 0.62
CA ALA A 154 -20.53 6.82 0.77
C ALA A 154 -20.23 6.30 2.18
N GLY A 155 -19.09 6.69 2.76
CA GLY A 155 -18.75 6.38 4.16
C GLY A 155 -19.77 6.95 5.16
N GLN A 156 -20.21 8.20 4.96
CA GLN A 156 -21.24 8.83 5.81
C GLN A 156 -22.59 8.11 5.72
N LEU A 157 -22.94 7.57 4.55
CA LEU A 157 -24.14 6.74 4.40
C LEU A 157 -24.02 5.45 5.23
N PHE A 158 -22.86 4.79 5.21
CA PHE A 158 -22.63 3.62 6.05
C PHE A 158 -22.65 3.95 7.54
N ASP A 159 -22.10 5.10 7.93
CA ASP A 159 -22.18 5.58 9.31
C ASP A 159 -23.64 5.74 9.75
N ALA A 160 -24.45 6.40 8.93
CA ALA A 160 -25.87 6.64 9.20
C ALA A 160 -26.70 5.34 9.24
N TRP A 161 -26.34 4.34 8.44
CA TRP A 161 -27.09 3.10 8.33
C TRP A 161 -26.71 2.03 9.35
N PHE A 162 -25.42 1.92 9.71
CA PHE A 162 -24.91 0.73 10.39
C PHE A 162 -24.05 0.99 11.62
N LEU A 163 -23.40 2.17 11.76
CA LEU A 163 -22.38 2.37 12.81
C LEU A 163 -22.89 2.11 14.23
N SER A 164 -24.15 2.48 14.52
CA SER A 164 -24.75 2.30 15.85
C SER A 164 -25.53 1.00 16.00
N ASP A 165 -26.11 0.50 14.91
CA ASP A 165 -27.07 -0.62 14.95
C ASP A 165 -26.39 -1.96 14.63
N GLU A 166 -25.50 -1.99 13.63
CA GLU A 166 -24.91 -3.20 13.05
C GLU A 166 -23.41 -2.99 12.70
N PRO A 167 -22.51 -2.93 13.69
CA PRO A 167 -21.09 -2.64 13.47
C PRO A 167 -20.38 -3.65 12.55
N THR A 168 -20.88 -4.89 12.49
CA THR A 168 -20.35 -5.92 11.60
C THR A 168 -20.62 -5.58 10.13
N LEU A 169 -21.86 -5.20 9.80
CA LEU A 169 -22.23 -4.77 8.44
C LEU A 169 -21.47 -3.52 8.04
N TYR A 170 -21.32 -2.57 8.97
CA TYR A 170 -20.50 -1.38 8.76
C TYR A 170 -19.08 -1.72 8.31
N ASN A 171 -18.37 -2.58 9.07
CA ASN A 171 -17.00 -2.96 8.75
C ASN A 171 -16.90 -3.68 7.40
N PHE A 172 -17.88 -4.52 7.05
CA PHE A 172 -17.91 -5.15 5.73
C PHE A 172 -18.13 -4.14 4.60
N CYS A 173 -19.02 -3.18 4.77
CA CYS A 173 -19.24 -2.13 3.76
C CYS A 173 -17.99 -1.27 3.57
N MET A 174 -17.34 -0.86 4.66
CA MET A 174 -16.09 -0.08 4.59
C MET A 174 -14.98 -0.85 3.89
N ARG A 175 -14.83 -2.16 4.17
CA ARG A 175 -13.84 -3.01 3.50
C ARG A 175 -14.14 -3.19 2.01
N LEU A 176 -15.40 -3.40 1.62
CA LEU A 176 -15.75 -3.49 0.21
C LEU A 176 -15.57 -2.15 -0.53
N LEU A 177 -15.80 -1.03 0.14
CA LEU A 177 -15.50 0.30 -0.40
C LEU A 177 -14.00 0.46 -0.67
N GLU A 178 -13.16 0.03 0.27
CA GLU A 178 -11.70 0.02 0.10
C GLU A 178 -11.27 -0.85 -1.09
N GLN A 179 -11.85 -2.05 -1.24
CA GLN A 179 -11.57 -2.91 -2.40
C GLN A 179 -12.03 -2.27 -3.72
N GLU A 180 -13.19 -1.61 -3.74
CA GLU A 180 -13.66 -0.88 -4.92
C GLU A 180 -12.70 0.28 -5.29
N ILE A 181 -12.13 0.96 -4.30
CA ILE A 181 -11.12 1.99 -4.52
C ILE A 181 -9.88 1.38 -5.19
N TYR A 182 -9.35 0.28 -4.67
CA TYR A 182 -8.19 -0.40 -5.27
C TYR A 182 -8.46 -0.84 -6.71
N GLU A 183 -9.63 -1.45 -6.96
CA GLU A 183 -10.05 -1.85 -8.30
C GLU A 183 -10.24 -0.66 -9.25
N MET A 184 -10.55 0.53 -8.76
CA MET A 184 -10.73 1.74 -9.58
C MET A 184 -9.42 2.46 -9.89
N ARG A 185 -8.38 2.30 -9.07
CA ARG A 185 -7.08 2.97 -9.31
C ARG A 185 -6.55 2.67 -10.72
N PRO A 186 -5.95 3.67 -11.39
CA PRO A 186 -5.54 4.99 -10.89
C PRO A 186 -6.63 6.07 -10.96
N PHE A 187 -7.87 5.71 -11.32
CA PHE A 187 -8.99 6.67 -11.35
C PHE A 187 -9.53 6.95 -9.94
N ASP A 188 -10.17 8.10 -9.78
CA ASP A 188 -10.97 8.48 -8.62
C ASP A 188 -12.45 8.14 -8.86
N LEU A 189 -13.29 8.36 -7.83
CA LEU A 189 -14.72 8.07 -7.83
C LEU A 189 -15.56 9.36 -7.91
N GLU A 190 -14.95 10.53 -8.15
CA GLU A 190 -15.65 11.83 -8.09
C GLU A 190 -16.83 11.94 -9.06
N GLU A 191 -16.79 11.23 -10.19
CA GLU A 191 -17.88 11.25 -11.19
C GLU A 191 -19.04 10.31 -10.86
N ILE A 192 -18.95 9.49 -9.81
CA ILE A 192 -19.95 8.51 -9.42
C ILE A 192 -20.86 9.09 -8.33
N ASP A 193 -22.17 8.84 -8.44
CA ASP A 193 -23.11 9.20 -7.37
C ASP A 193 -22.86 8.30 -6.13
N PRO A 194 -22.62 8.89 -4.95
CA PRO A 194 -22.32 8.13 -3.73
C PRO A 194 -23.45 7.17 -3.32
N LEU A 195 -24.71 7.51 -3.60
CA LEU A 195 -25.84 6.72 -3.14
C LEU A 195 -26.01 5.39 -3.91
N PRO A 196 -25.98 5.36 -5.26
CA PRO A 196 -25.83 4.12 -6.04
C PRO A 196 -24.60 3.29 -5.66
N LEU A 197 -23.45 3.93 -5.44
CA LEU A 197 -22.22 3.25 -5.01
C LEU A 197 -22.43 2.52 -3.68
N ALA A 198 -22.89 3.26 -2.66
CA ALA A 198 -23.15 2.72 -1.34
C ALA A 198 -24.23 1.62 -1.36
N LYS A 199 -25.29 1.79 -2.16
CA LYS A 199 -26.32 0.78 -2.37
C LYS A 199 -25.73 -0.51 -2.97
N GLY A 200 -24.88 -0.40 -3.99
CA GLY A 200 -24.21 -1.54 -4.61
C GLY A 200 -23.36 -2.32 -3.62
N ILE A 201 -22.60 -1.61 -2.78
CA ILE A 201 -21.75 -2.23 -1.75
C ILE A 201 -22.61 -2.98 -0.72
N VAL A 202 -23.67 -2.35 -0.23
CA VAL A 202 -24.59 -2.98 0.73
C VAL A 202 -25.25 -4.21 0.12
N ARG A 203 -25.66 -4.17 -1.15
CA ARG A 203 -26.18 -5.34 -1.87
C ARG A 203 -25.19 -6.49 -1.80
N LEU A 204 -23.93 -6.28 -2.17
CA LEU A 204 -22.91 -7.32 -2.15
C LEU A 204 -22.67 -7.90 -0.75
N VAL A 205 -22.67 -7.08 0.30
CA VAL A 205 -22.53 -7.57 1.67
C VAL A 205 -23.70 -8.50 2.04
N TYR A 206 -24.94 -8.07 1.80
CA TYR A 206 -26.12 -8.89 2.11
C TYR A 206 -26.19 -10.17 1.27
N GLU A 207 -25.81 -10.11 -0.01
CA GLU A 207 -25.73 -11.28 -0.88
C GLU A 207 -24.67 -12.28 -0.41
N ALA A 208 -23.48 -11.79 -0.03
CA ALA A 208 -22.42 -12.63 0.52
C ALA A 208 -22.81 -13.29 1.85
N MET A 209 -23.67 -12.63 2.65
CA MET A 209 -24.23 -13.18 3.89
C MET A 209 -25.44 -14.11 3.66
N GLY A 210 -25.96 -14.20 2.43
CA GLY A 210 -27.16 -14.97 2.10
C GLY A 210 -28.46 -14.38 2.66
N GLN A 211 -28.47 -13.07 2.95
CA GLN A 211 -29.56 -12.36 3.64
C GLN A 211 -30.38 -11.48 2.67
N THR A 212 -30.78 -12.04 1.51
CA THR A 212 -31.48 -11.30 0.45
C THR A 212 -32.84 -10.71 0.90
N GLU A 213 -33.54 -11.36 1.83
CA GLU A 213 -34.80 -10.83 2.38
C GLU A 213 -34.57 -9.58 3.24
N GLU A 214 -33.46 -9.55 4.00
CA GLU A 214 -33.10 -8.39 4.82
C GLU A 214 -32.64 -7.22 3.97
N LEU A 215 -31.97 -7.48 2.85
CA LEU A 215 -31.64 -6.45 1.85
C LEU A 215 -32.91 -5.74 1.37
N ALA A 216 -33.96 -6.48 0.98
CA ALA A 216 -35.19 -5.87 0.52
C ALA A 216 -35.85 -4.99 1.61
N TYR A 217 -35.83 -5.45 2.86
CA TYR A 217 -36.31 -4.65 3.99
C TYR A 217 -35.47 -3.38 4.20
N PHE A 218 -34.14 -3.49 4.12
CA PHE A 218 -33.22 -2.38 4.24
C PHE A 218 -33.46 -1.32 3.16
N LEU A 219 -33.53 -1.73 1.89
CA LEU A 219 -33.77 -0.82 0.76
C LEU A 219 -35.08 -0.04 0.96
N LYS A 220 -36.13 -0.71 1.44
CA LYS A 220 -37.43 -0.10 1.73
C LYS A 220 -37.37 0.89 2.89
N LYS A 221 -36.76 0.47 4.01
CA LYS A 221 -36.63 1.26 5.23
C LYS A 221 -35.91 2.58 4.96
N ASN A 222 -34.88 2.54 4.12
CA ASN A 222 -34.05 3.69 3.78
C ASN A 222 -34.52 4.44 2.52
N GLY A 223 -35.59 3.98 1.85
CA GLY A 223 -36.18 4.67 0.69
C GLY A 223 -35.32 4.64 -0.58
N ILE A 224 -34.40 3.68 -0.70
CA ILE A 224 -33.41 3.59 -1.79
C ILE A 224 -33.73 2.50 -2.83
N GLU A 225 -34.92 1.89 -2.77
CA GLU A 225 -35.36 0.85 -3.73
C GLU A 225 -35.28 1.31 -5.19
N GLN A 226 -35.63 2.58 -5.47
CA GLN A 226 -35.69 3.14 -6.82
C GLN A 226 -34.37 3.77 -7.30
N VAL A 227 -33.35 3.83 -6.44
CA VAL A 227 -32.02 4.32 -6.83
C VAL A 227 -31.46 3.37 -7.89
N ALA A 228 -30.90 3.92 -8.96
CA ALA A 228 -30.32 3.12 -10.03
C ALA A 228 -29.22 2.19 -9.48
N ASP A 229 -29.13 0.98 -10.02
CA ASP A 229 -28.05 0.07 -9.66
C ASP A 229 -26.77 0.54 -10.34
N TYR A 230 -25.69 0.55 -9.56
CA TYR A 230 -24.32 0.73 -10.04
C TYR A 230 -23.64 -0.64 -10.04
N THR A 231 -22.91 -0.96 -11.11
CA THR A 231 -22.08 -2.17 -11.18
C THR A 231 -20.71 -1.83 -10.65
N LEU A 232 -20.32 -2.46 -9.56
CA LEU A 232 -19.03 -2.24 -8.91
C LEU A 232 -17.92 -2.91 -9.73
N SER A 233 -16.74 -2.32 -9.70
CA SER A 233 -15.55 -2.88 -10.34
C SER A 233 -15.14 -4.20 -9.71
N ILE A 234 -15.32 -4.36 -8.39
CA ILE A 234 -15.09 -5.63 -7.69
C ILE A 234 -15.95 -6.80 -8.22
N GLU A 235 -17.09 -6.52 -8.86
CA GLU A 235 -17.96 -7.55 -9.45
C GLU A 235 -17.42 -8.10 -10.78
N LYS A 236 -16.67 -7.28 -11.53
CA LYS A 236 -16.06 -7.69 -12.81
C LYS A 236 -15.05 -8.84 -12.65
N ARG A 237 -14.58 -9.08 -11.42
CA ARG A 237 -13.65 -10.16 -11.07
C ARG A 237 -14.27 -11.55 -11.26
N GLY A 238 -15.59 -11.68 -11.11
CA GLY A 238 -16.32 -12.93 -11.31
C GLY A 238 -16.43 -13.34 -12.78
N ASP A 239 -16.59 -12.38 -13.69
CA ASP A 239 -16.78 -12.64 -15.12
C ASP A 239 -15.49 -13.10 -15.82
N ASN A 240 -14.32 -12.66 -15.34
CA ASN A 240 -13.02 -13.03 -15.92
C ASN A 240 -12.56 -14.46 -15.59
N HIS A 241 -13.25 -15.17 -14.68
CA HIS A 241 -12.95 -16.57 -14.34
C HIS A 241 -13.84 -17.58 -15.09
N GLU A 242 -14.75 -17.13 -15.96
CA GLU A 242 -15.60 -17.99 -16.80
C GLU A 242 -15.16 -18.09 -18.28
N MET A 243 -13.96 -17.60 -18.64
CA MET A 243 -13.36 -17.77 -19.97
C MET A 243 -12.03 -18.53 -19.93
#